data_AF-A0AAV8HMM6-F1
#
_entry.id   AF-A0AAV8HMM6-F1
#
_cell.length_a   1.000
_cell.length_b   1.000
_cell.length_c   1.000
_cell.angle_alpha   90.00
_cell.angle_beta   90.00
_cell.angle_gamma   90.00
#
_symmetry.space_group_name_H-M   'P 1'
#
loop_
_entity.id
_entity.type
_entity.pdbx_description
1 polymer ?
#
loop_
_entity_poly.entity_id
_entity_poly.type
_entity_poly.pdbx_seq_one_letter_code
_entity_poly.pdbx_strand_id
1 'polypeptide(L)'
;MENLPKVRNGAIAKRMKKKAKRPTLLNMLPEDAIVEIVSQLVSSSSQPFADLYSLKSSCKALFAASKDKMVKQQIALERDIIGLTWMATDDECMAVLNSCGDAGNAEANFIYACIEYFHHVPCVVFLQINIFKDDIDRGAEFLKKASSHEHKAALYMMNILSVRLQKHNPSADGNSHTLRVDQRIFDDYDQLKWCREKVLNAIRLVTWNNWQDNAGANVRRCKNSNCGIRGWDCRCFCSDDCQWNHEYYEFCKAT
;
A
#
# COMPACT_ATOMS: atom_id res chain seq x y z
N MET A 1 -42.86 63.71 36.87
CA MET A 1 -43.45 62.40 37.17
C MET A 1 -43.99 61.85 35.88
N GLU A 2 -43.25 60.99 35.19
CA GLU A 2 -43.79 60.17 34.09
C GLU A 2 -42.95 58.89 34.03
N ASN A 3 -43.43 57.87 34.72
CA ASN A 3 -42.92 56.52 34.66
C ASN A 3 -43.67 55.79 33.55
N LEU A 4 -43.00 55.51 32.43
CA LEU A 4 -43.50 54.56 31.42
C LEU A 4 -43.07 53.14 31.80
N PRO A 5 -43.96 52.13 31.71
CA PRO A 5 -43.66 50.77 32.15
C PRO A 5 -42.81 50.02 31.12
N LYS A 6 -41.73 49.39 31.58
CA LYS A 6 -40.96 48.39 30.81
C LYS A 6 -41.84 47.17 30.53
N VAL A 7 -42.23 46.98 29.27
CA VAL A 7 -42.86 45.74 28.79
C VAL A 7 -41.81 44.62 28.83
N ARG A 8 -41.95 43.70 29.79
CA ARG A 8 -41.20 42.44 29.81
C ARG A 8 -41.81 41.50 28.77
N ASN A 9 -41.17 41.41 27.60
CA ASN A 9 -41.45 40.35 26.63
C ASN A 9 -41.00 39.00 27.21
N GLY A 10 -41.96 38.25 27.76
CA GLY A 10 -41.76 36.85 28.15
C GLY A 10 -41.66 35.97 26.90
N ALA A 11 -40.45 35.58 26.53
CA ALA A 11 -40.23 34.54 25.52
C ALA A 11 -40.69 33.19 26.08
N ILE A 12 -41.84 32.71 25.63
CA ILE A 12 -42.28 31.32 25.86
C ILE A 12 -41.36 30.42 25.04
N ALA A 13 -40.34 29.85 25.69
CA ALA A 13 -39.50 28.81 25.11
C ALA A 13 -40.37 27.56 24.88
N LYS A 14 -40.83 27.35 23.64
CA LYS A 14 -41.44 26.10 23.20
C LYS A 14 -40.39 24.98 23.32
N ARG A 15 -40.48 24.20 24.40
CA ARG A 15 -39.72 22.95 24.58
C ARG A 15 -40.18 21.95 23.53
N MET A 16 -39.46 21.90 22.39
CA MET A 16 -39.63 20.86 21.39
C MET A 16 -39.37 19.50 22.05
N LYS A 17 -40.43 18.70 22.21
CA LYS A 17 -40.29 17.28 22.59
C LYS A 17 -39.50 16.59 21.48
N LYS A 18 -38.25 16.19 21.75
CA LYS A 18 -37.48 15.29 20.88
C LYS A 18 -38.34 14.05 20.63
N LYS A 19 -38.84 13.88 19.40
CA LYS A 19 -39.45 12.61 18.97
C LYS A 19 -38.40 11.53 19.20
N ALA A 20 -38.76 10.50 19.96
CA ALA A 20 -37.90 9.33 20.13
C ALA A 20 -37.60 8.76 18.74
N LYS A 21 -36.32 8.73 18.35
CA LYS A 21 -35.90 8.10 17.10
C LYS A 21 -36.27 6.63 17.19
N ARG A 22 -37.05 6.14 16.22
CA ARG A 22 -37.26 4.69 16.07
C ARG A 22 -35.88 4.04 15.91
N PRO A 23 -35.56 2.97 16.65
CA PRO A 23 -34.31 2.25 16.45
C PRO A 23 -34.29 1.73 15.01
N THR A 24 -33.27 2.10 14.25
CA THR A 24 -32.97 1.46 12.97
C THR A 24 -32.52 0.03 13.23
N LEU A 25 -32.73 -0.90 12.29
CA LEU A 25 -32.25 -2.29 12.43
C LEU A 25 -30.76 -2.35 12.80
N LEU A 26 -29.97 -1.43 12.24
CA LEU A 26 -28.56 -1.24 12.54
C LEU A 26 -28.27 -0.88 14.01
N ASN A 27 -29.17 -0.19 14.70
CA ASN A 27 -29.04 0.13 16.12
C ASN A 27 -29.48 -1.02 17.04
N MET A 28 -30.01 -2.10 16.47
CA MET A 28 -30.38 -3.31 17.22
C MET A 28 -29.27 -4.37 17.18
N LEU A 29 -28.26 -4.18 16.32
CA LEU A 29 -27.12 -5.08 16.22
C LEU A 29 -26.06 -4.73 17.27
N PRO A 30 -25.37 -5.73 17.85
CA PRO A 30 -24.15 -5.50 18.61
C PRO A 30 -23.09 -4.80 17.76
N GLU A 31 -22.23 -3.99 18.40
CA GLU A 31 -21.17 -3.25 17.70
C GLU A 31 -20.23 -4.19 16.92
N ASP A 32 -19.85 -5.32 17.50
CA ASP A 32 -18.99 -6.32 16.87
C ASP A 32 -19.60 -6.90 15.59
N ALA A 33 -20.92 -7.11 15.56
CA ALA A 33 -21.62 -7.59 14.36
C ALA A 33 -21.61 -6.54 13.24
N ILE A 34 -21.68 -5.26 13.60
CA ILE A 34 -21.59 -4.16 12.63
C ILE A 34 -20.16 -4.09 12.08
N VAL A 35 -19.14 -4.21 12.93
CA VAL A 35 -17.74 -4.28 12.53
C VAL A 35 -17.50 -5.44 11.57
N GLU A 36 -18.00 -6.63 11.88
CA GLU A 36 -17.86 -7.81 11.03
C GLU A 36 -18.51 -7.62 9.65
N ILE A 37 -19.75 -7.10 9.61
CA ILE A 37 -20.45 -6.81 8.34
C ILE A 37 -19.66 -5.81 7.50
N VAL A 38 -19.18 -4.72 8.13
CA VAL A 38 -18.38 -3.70 7.43
C VAL A 38 -17.07 -4.29 6.94
N SER A 39 -16.42 -5.12 7.74
CA SER A 39 -15.16 -5.80 7.41
C SER A 39 -15.33 -6.73 6.21
N GLN A 40 -16.38 -7.56 6.21
CA GLN A 40 -16.71 -8.43 5.08
C GLN A 40 -17.01 -7.61 3.82
N LEU A 41 -17.75 -6.51 3.94
CA LEU A 41 -18.05 -5.61 2.83
C LEU A 41 -16.77 -5.06 2.19
N VAL A 42 -15.87 -4.47 2.98
CA VAL A 42 -14.64 -3.85 2.43
C VAL A 42 -13.61 -4.89 1.96
N SER A 43 -13.69 -6.14 2.44
CA SER A 43 -12.83 -7.24 1.96
C SER A 43 -13.32 -7.84 0.63
N SER A 44 -14.63 -7.79 0.37
CA SER A 44 -15.26 -8.44 -0.78
C SER A 44 -15.63 -7.47 -1.89
N SER A 45 -15.71 -6.17 -1.59
CA SER A 45 -16.05 -5.12 -2.54
C SER A 45 -15.07 -5.02 -3.71
N SER A 46 -15.59 -4.60 -4.86
CA SER A 46 -14.80 -4.15 -6.02
C SER A 46 -14.36 -2.69 -5.91
N GLN A 47 -14.97 -1.90 -5.02
CA GLN A 47 -14.68 -0.49 -4.76
C GLN A 47 -14.62 -0.21 -3.25
N PRO A 48 -13.73 -0.88 -2.51
CA PRO A 48 -13.68 -0.83 -1.05
C PRO A 48 -13.57 0.58 -0.48
N PHE A 49 -12.97 1.53 -1.20
CA PHE A 49 -12.85 2.91 -0.75
C PHE A 49 -14.13 3.70 -0.89
N ALA A 50 -14.75 3.65 -2.07
CA ALA A 50 -16.04 4.29 -2.31
C ALA A 50 -17.09 3.77 -1.30
N ASP A 51 -17.07 2.46 -1.05
CA ASP A 51 -17.93 1.84 -0.04
C ASP A 51 -17.59 2.32 1.37
N LEU A 52 -16.32 2.35 1.76
CA LEU A 52 -15.90 2.85 3.08
C LEU A 52 -16.31 4.32 3.31
N TYR A 53 -16.18 5.19 2.30
CA TYR A 53 -16.66 6.57 2.36
C TYR A 53 -18.19 6.66 2.48
N SER A 54 -18.90 5.81 1.73
CA SER A 54 -20.36 5.71 1.81
C SER A 54 -20.81 5.26 3.22
N LEU A 55 -20.10 4.31 3.84
CA LEU A 55 -20.36 3.86 5.21
C LEU A 55 -20.10 4.98 6.22
N LYS A 56 -18.97 5.69 6.08
CA LYS A 56 -18.61 6.84 6.95
C LYS A 56 -19.65 7.95 6.91
N SER A 57 -20.25 8.22 5.76
CA SER A 57 -21.25 9.27 5.56
C SER A 57 -22.68 8.84 5.94
N SER A 58 -22.96 7.54 5.99
CA SER A 58 -24.30 7.00 6.20
C SER A 58 -24.83 7.19 7.63
N CYS A 59 -24.10 6.72 8.64
CA CYS A 59 -24.53 6.85 10.03
C CYS A 59 -23.39 6.73 11.04
N LYS A 60 -23.65 7.13 12.30
CA LYS A 60 -22.65 7.12 13.38
C LYS A 60 -22.11 5.73 13.71
N ALA A 61 -22.95 4.70 13.67
CA ALA A 61 -22.54 3.33 13.96
C ALA A 61 -21.58 2.80 12.88
N LEU A 62 -21.93 2.99 11.60
CA LEU A 62 -21.07 2.62 10.48
C LEU A 62 -19.80 3.46 10.43
N PHE A 63 -19.87 4.74 10.76
CA PHE A 63 -18.69 5.59 10.90
C PHE A 63 -17.76 5.08 12.00
N ALA A 64 -18.29 4.68 13.16
CA ALA A 64 -17.48 4.09 14.23
C ALA A 64 -16.85 2.77 13.80
N ALA A 65 -17.65 1.85 13.23
CA ALA A 65 -17.17 0.57 12.72
C ALA A 65 -16.09 0.73 11.64
N SER A 66 -16.21 1.73 10.75
CA SER A 66 -15.22 2.02 9.70
C SER A 66 -13.82 2.38 10.24
N LYS A 67 -13.72 2.76 11.52
CA LYS A 67 -12.46 3.10 12.19
C LYS A 67 -11.84 1.92 12.92
N ASP A 68 -12.58 0.81 13.04
CA ASP A 68 -12.14 -0.37 13.74
C ASP A 68 -10.88 -0.97 13.10
N LYS A 69 -10.02 -1.55 13.94
CA LYS A 69 -8.77 -2.17 13.50
C LYS A 69 -9.04 -3.34 12.54
N MET A 70 -10.04 -4.17 12.82
CA MET A 70 -10.40 -5.33 11.99
C MET A 70 -10.79 -4.89 10.58
N VAL A 71 -11.62 -3.85 10.47
CA VAL A 71 -12.04 -3.29 9.17
C VAL A 71 -10.82 -2.84 8.38
N LYS A 72 -9.94 -2.03 8.99
CA LYS A 72 -8.72 -1.51 8.36
C LYS A 72 -7.77 -2.62 7.90
N GLN A 73 -7.66 -3.68 8.69
CA GLN A 73 -6.85 -4.84 8.37
C GLN A 73 -7.39 -5.60 7.14
N GLN A 74 -8.70 -5.61 6.92
CA GLN A 74 -9.36 -6.39 5.87
C GLN A 74 -9.71 -5.62 4.59
N ILE A 75 -9.44 -4.31 4.52
CA ILE A 75 -9.69 -3.55 3.29
C ILE A 75 -8.88 -4.17 2.14
N ALA A 76 -9.57 -4.55 1.05
CA ALA A 76 -8.97 -5.13 -0.15
C ALA A 76 -8.38 -4.04 -1.07
N LEU A 77 -7.34 -3.36 -0.58
CA LEU A 77 -6.75 -2.17 -1.21
C LEU A 77 -6.31 -2.42 -2.67
N GLU A 78 -5.90 -3.64 -3.00
CA GLU A 78 -5.46 -4.04 -4.33
C GLU A 78 -6.55 -3.94 -5.40
N ARG A 79 -7.83 -3.93 -5.00
CA ARG A 79 -8.97 -3.91 -5.92
C ARG A 79 -9.36 -2.52 -6.39
N ASP A 80 -8.93 -1.48 -5.68
CA ASP A 80 -9.34 -0.10 -5.94
C ASP A 80 -8.21 0.88 -5.62
N ILE A 81 -6.99 0.58 -6.08
CA ILE A 81 -5.85 1.49 -5.96
C ILE A 81 -6.07 2.76 -6.80
N ILE A 82 -6.90 2.70 -7.85
CA ILE A 82 -7.34 3.89 -8.59
C ILE A 82 -8.27 4.75 -7.72
N GLY A 83 -9.18 4.15 -6.93
CA GLY A 83 -9.97 4.89 -5.95
C GLY A 83 -9.11 5.62 -4.91
N LEU A 84 -7.97 5.05 -4.50
CA LEU A 84 -6.95 5.71 -3.67
C LEU A 84 -6.37 6.97 -4.32
N THR A 85 -6.03 6.91 -5.61
CA THR A 85 -5.47 8.07 -6.33
C THR A 85 -6.48 9.19 -6.59
N TRP A 86 -7.77 8.91 -6.45
CA TRP A 86 -8.87 9.89 -6.54
C TRP A 86 -9.33 10.43 -5.18
N MET A 87 -8.82 9.89 -4.06
CA MET A 87 -9.01 10.52 -2.76
C MET A 87 -8.22 11.83 -2.70
N ALA A 88 -8.85 12.86 -2.14
CA ALA A 88 -8.32 14.20 -2.08
C ALA A 88 -6.93 14.25 -1.41
N THR A 89 -5.98 14.97 -2.04
CA THR A 89 -4.61 15.26 -1.56
C THR A 89 -3.76 14.05 -1.16
N ASP A 90 -2.48 14.07 -1.53
CA ASP A 90 -1.51 13.03 -1.16
C ASP A 90 -1.55 12.70 0.36
N ASP A 91 -1.83 13.70 1.20
CA ASP A 91 -1.91 13.57 2.66
C ASP A 91 -3.04 12.65 3.17
N GLU A 92 -4.25 12.70 2.62
CA GLU A 92 -5.36 11.86 3.10
C GLU A 92 -5.15 10.40 2.70
N CYS A 93 -4.67 10.18 1.48
CA CYS A 93 -4.30 8.86 0.97
C CYS A 93 -3.24 8.21 1.87
N MET A 94 -2.16 8.95 2.16
CA MET A 94 -1.09 8.46 3.03
C MET A 94 -1.56 8.23 4.47
N ALA A 95 -2.45 9.06 5.01
CA ALA A 95 -3.04 8.85 6.33
C ALA A 95 -3.88 7.57 6.40
N VAL A 96 -4.66 7.26 5.35
CA VAL A 96 -5.45 6.03 5.26
C VAL A 96 -4.53 4.81 5.15
N LEU A 97 -3.54 4.84 4.26
CA LEU A 97 -2.58 3.76 4.09
C LEU A 97 -1.81 3.49 5.39
N ASN A 98 -1.28 4.53 6.03
CA ASN A 98 -0.56 4.39 7.30
C ASN A 98 -1.47 3.80 8.39
N SER A 99 -2.71 4.30 8.52
CA SER A 99 -3.64 3.75 9.50
C SER A 99 -4.02 2.28 9.22
N CYS A 100 -4.03 1.84 7.96
CA CYS A 100 -4.27 0.43 7.61
C CYS A 100 -3.03 -0.42 7.86
N GLY A 101 -1.84 0.13 7.56
CA GLY A 101 -0.55 -0.48 7.86
C GLY A 101 -0.36 -0.75 9.35
N ASP A 102 -0.66 0.25 10.20
CA ASP A 102 -0.64 0.14 11.67
C ASP A 102 -1.64 -0.90 12.20
N ALA A 103 -2.74 -1.13 11.47
CA ALA A 103 -3.71 -2.17 11.79
C ALA A 103 -3.23 -3.58 11.38
N GLY A 104 -2.14 -3.70 10.62
CA GLY A 104 -1.59 -4.96 10.12
C GLY A 104 -2.00 -5.31 8.69
N ASN A 105 -2.49 -4.35 7.89
CA ASN A 105 -2.78 -4.58 6.48
C ASN A 105 -1.48 -4.60 5.66
N ALA A 106 -1.10 -5.78 5.17
CA ALA A 106 0.14 -5.96 4.44
C ALA A 106 0.14 -5.27 3.06
N GLU A 107 -1.01 -5.23 2.39
CA GLU A 107 -1.16 -4.51 1.11
C GLU A 107 -1.00 -3.00 1.31
N ALA A 108 -1.50 -2.46 2.43
CA ALA A 108 -1.35 -1.04 2.75
C ALA A 108 0.12 -0.65 2.88
N ASN A 109 0.87 -1.45 3.64
CA ASN A 109 2.31 -1.28 3.80
C ASN A 109 3.04 -1.39 2.45
N PHE A 110 2.64 -2.34 1.59
CA PHE A 110 3.21 -2.48 0.25
C PHE A 110 2.95 -1.25 -0.65
N ILE A 111 1.70 -0.76 -0.70
CA ILE A 111 1.34 0.41 -1.51
C ILE A 111 2.04 1.66 -0.98
N TYR A 112 2.05 1.88 0.34
CA TYR A 112 2.75 3.00 0.98
C TYR A 112 4.23 3.01 0.60
N ALA A 113 4.89 1.86 0.65
CA ALA A 113 6.28 1.74 0.24
C ALA A 113 6.52 2.10 -1.23
N CYS A 114 5.62 1.68 -2.13
CA CYS A 114 5.69 2.07 -3.54
C CYS A 114 5.56 3.59 -3.72
N ILE A 115 4.67 4.25 -2.97
CA ILE A 115 4.52 5.70 -3.02
C ILE A 115 5.80 6.38 -2.55
N GLU A 116 6.28 6.11 -1.33
CA GLU A 116 7.50 6.74 -0.80
C GLU A 116 8.72 6.52 -1.72
N TYR A 117 8.85 5.33 -2.29
CA TYR A 117 10.00 4.98 -3.11
C TYR A 117 9.95 5.59 -4.53
N PHE A 118 8.76 5.81 -5.10
CA PHE A 118 8.62 6.16 -6.53
C PHE A 118 7.88 7.48 -6.81
N HIS A 119 7.03 7.96 -5.90
CA HIS A 119 6.26 9.21 -6.08
C HIS A 119 7.15 10.46 -6.10
N HIS A 120 8.27 10.43 -5.37
CA HIS A 120 9.27 11.50 -5.37
C HIS A 120 10.31 11.39 -6.49
N VAL A 121 10.04 10.59 -7.53
CA VAL A 121 10.88 10.48 -8.73
C VAL A 121 10.26 11.19 -9.94
N PRO A 122 9.87 12.48 -9.89
CA PRO A 122 9.80 13.25 -11.12
C PRO A 122 11.25 13.48 -11.59
N CYS A 123 11.62 12.87 -12.71
CA CYS A 123 12.71 13.31 -13.59
C CYS A 123 13.94 13.95 -12.91
N VAL A 124 14.91 13.18 -12.43
CA VAL A 124 16.32 13.62 -12.47
C VAL A 124 17.28 12.43 -12.47
N VAL A 125 17.86 12.22 -13.64
CA VAL A 125 19.27 11.89 -13.89
C VAL A 125 20.14 11.77 -12.63
N PHE A 126 20.55 10.54 -12.33
CA PHE A 126 21.89 10.14 -11.84
C PHE A 126 22.50 10.79 -10.59
N LEU A 127 21.85 11.71 -9.88
CA LEU A 127 22.40 12.36 -8.69
C LEU A 127 21.39 12.26 -7.55
N GLN A 128 21.89 11.72 -6.42
CA GLN A 128 21.35 11.80 -5.06
C GLN A 128 20.47 10.64 -4.56
N ILE A 129 21.10 9.47 -4.46
CA ILE A 129 20.77 8.46 -3.42
C ILE A 129 20.88 9.07 -2.00
N ASN A 130 21.58 10.20 -1.83
CA ASN A 130 21.82 10.84 -0.53
C ASN A 130 20.78 11.90 -0.11
N ILE A 131 19.90 12.40 -0.99
CA ILE A 131 18.88 13.40 -0.61
C ILE A 131 17.56 12.75 -0.16
N PHE A 132 17.20 11.59 -0.71
CA PHE A 132 15.96 10.88 -0.39
C PHE A 132 16.18 9.65 0.50
N LYS A 133 17.30 9.61 1.23
CA LYS A 133 17.65 8.46 2.06
C LYS A 133 16.55 8.17 3.09
N ASP A 134 15.98 9.20 3.69
CA ASP A 134 14.94 9.04 4.71
C ASP A 134 13.63 8.48 4.16
N ASP A 135 13.26 8.80 2.93
CA ASP A 135 12.05 8.30 2.26
C ASP A 135 12.27 6.86 1.75
N ILE A 136 13.47 6.57 1.24
CA ILE A 136 13.90 5.21 0.87
C ILE A 136 13.94 4.29 2.09
N ASP A 137 14.48 4.76 3.22
CA ASP A 137 14.56 4.00 4.47
C ASP A 137 13.16 3.75 5.05
N ARG A 138 12.26 4.75 4.97
CA ARG A 138 10.83 4.58 5.32
C ARG A 138 10.14 3.56 4.41
N GLY A 139 10.27 3.67 3.09
CA GLY A 139 9.73 2.71 2.14
C GLY A 139 10.23 1.29 2.39
N ALA A 140 11.53 1.14 2.70
CA ALA A 140 12.12 -0.14 3.05
C ALA A 140 11.56 -0.72 4.37
N GLU A 141 11.27 0.11 5.37
CA GLU A 141 10.60 -0.32 6.61
C GLU A 141 9.19 -0.87 6.32
N PHE A 142 8.41 -0.18 5.48
CA PHE A 142 7.08 -0.62 5.10
C PHE A 142 7.11 -1.91 4.27
N LEU A 143 8.08 -2.10 3.37
CA LEU A 143 8.27 -3.38 2.68
C LEU A 143 8.62 -4.52 3.65
N LYS A 144 9.43 -4.26 4.68
CA LYS A 144 9.72 -5.25 5.73
C LYS A 144 8.46 -5.62 6.51
N LYS A 145 7.63 -4.64 6.88
CA LYS A 145 6.34 -4.87 7.55
C LYS A 145 5.37 -5.67 6.68
N ALA A 146 5.28 -5.38 5.38
CA ALA A 146 4.45 -6.16 4.46
C ALA A 146 4.98 -7.60 4.32
N SER A 147 6.30 -7.74 4.19
CA SER A 147 6.98 -9.03 4.04
C SER A 147 6.88 -9.91 5.28
N SER A 148 6.87 -9.34 6.49
CA SER A 148 6.66 -10.09 7.73
C SER A 148 5.25 -10.71 7.83
N HIS A 149 4.33 -10.25 7.00
CA HIS A 149 2.98 -10.81 6.83
C HIS A 149 2.85 -11.61 5.53
N GLU A 150 3.96 -12.17 5.03
CA GLU A 150 4.04 -13.05 3.85
C GLU A 150 3.54 -12.42 2.53
N HIS A 151 3.56 -11.09 2.44
CA HIS A 151 3.17 -10.40 1.22
C HIS A 151 4.20 -10.62 0.09
N LYS A 152 3.92 -11.58 -0.80
CA LYS A 152 4.83 -12.03 -1.87
C LYS A 152 5.34 -10.92 -2.77
N ALA A 153 4.51 -9.96 -3.16
CA ALA A 153 4.97 -8.84 -4.00
C ALA A 153 5.90 -7.88 -3.24
N ALA A 154 5.77 -7.75 -1.92
CA ALA A 154 6.71 -6.95 -1.12
C ALA A 154 8.06 -7.67 -0.99
N LEU A 155 8.03 -8.98 -0.77
CA LEU A 155 9.22 -9.83 -0.76
C LEU A 155 9.97 -9.77 -2.09
N TYR A 156 9.24 -9.89 -3.19
CA TYR A 156 9.78 -9.73 -4.54
C TYR A 156 10.42 -8.34 -4.71
N MET A 157 9.71 -7.29 -4.29
CA MET A 157 10.19 -5.91 -4.38
C MET A 157 11.51 -5.69 -3.60
N MET A 158 11.59 -6.19 -2.37
CA MET A 158 12.81 -6.10 -1.55
C MET A 158 14.02 -6.75 -2.24
N ASN A 159 13.81 -7.89 -2.92
CA ASN A 159 14.87 -8.57 -3.65
C ASN A 159 15.31 -7.78 -4.90
N ILE A 160 14.38 -7.20 -5.66
CA ILE A 160 14.67 -6.30 -6.79
C ILE A 160 15.50 -5.09 -6.33
N LEU A 161 15.09 -4.44 -5.24
CA LEU A 161 15.81 -3.30 -4.67
C LEU A 161 17.20 -3.68 -4.16
N SER A 162 17.34 -4.87 -3.55
CA SER A 162 18.64 -5.41 -3.13
C SER A 162 19.61 -5.53 -4.31
N VAL A 163 19.17 -6.12 -5.42
CA VAL A 163 20.00 -6.28 -6.63
C VAL A 163 20.37 -4.92 -7.21
N ARG A 164 19.44 -3.95 -7.22
CA ARG A 164 19.71 -2.59 -7.68
C ARG A 164 20.78 -1.90 -6.83
N LEU A 165 20.67 -1.95 -5.51
CA LEU A 165 21.63 -1.32 -4.59
C LEU A 165 23.03 -1.90 -4.72
N GLN A 166 23.17 -3.22 -4.81
CA GLN A 166 24.45 -3.89 -5.04
C GLN A 166 25.15 -3.42 -6.34
N LYS A 167 24.38 -3.11 -7.38
CA LYS A 167 24.90 -2.63 -8.66
C LYS A 167 25.32 -1.16 -8.63
N HIS A 168 24.58 -0.31 -7.92
CA HIS A 168 24.91 1.11 -7.82
C HIS A 168 26.04 1.38 -6.82
N ASN A 169 26.21 0.57 -5.78
CA ASN A 169 27.25 0.74 -4.75
C ASN A 169 28.01 -0.57 -4.48
N PRO A 170 28.89 -1.03 -5.39
CA PRO A 170 29.63 -2.30 -5.26
C PRO A 170 30.69 -2.30 -4.13
N SER A 171 31.08 -1.11 -3.62
CA SER A 171 32.13 -0.95 -2.59
C SER A 171 31.60 -0.82 -1.16
N ALA A 172 30.28 -0.90 -0.95
CA ALA A 172 29.72 -0.91 0.40
C ALA A 172 29.94 -2.30 1.03
N ASP A 173 31.08 -2.46 1.70
CA ASP A 173 31.42 -3.60 2.56
C ASP A 173 30.21 -4.03 3.38
N GLY A 174 29.70 -5.24 3.12
CA GLY A 174 29.01 -6.20 4.02
C GLY A 174 27.86 -5.77 4.95
N ASN A 175 27.68 -4.48 5.18
CA ASN A 175 26.85 -3.86 6.21
C ASN A 175 25.71 -3.03 5.61
N SER A 176 25.42 -3.16 4.30
CA SER A 176 24.09 -2.84 3.78
C SER A 176 23.12 -3.88 4.32
N HIS A 177 22.79 -3.73 5.59
CA HIS A 177 21.84 -4.52 6.31
C HIS A 177 20.50 -4.51 5.54
N THR A 178 19.87 -5.68 5.48
CA THR A 178 18.40 -5.83 5.60
C THR A 178 17.51 -5.65 4.37
N LEU A 179 17.77 -6.30 3.24
CA LEU A 179 16.70 -6.56 2.26
C LEU A 179 16.67 -7.97 1.64
N ARG A 180 17.71 -8.81 1.78
CA ARG A 180 17.63 -10.21 1.33
C ARG A 180 16.66 -10.97 2.22
N VAL A 181 15.51 -11.32 1.66
CA VAL A 181 14.56 -12.24 2.30
C VAL A 181 14.78 -13.64 1.72
N ASP A 182 14.53 -14.68 2.53
CA ASP A 182 14.80 -16.08 2.19
C ASP A 182 14.24 -16.42 0.80
N GLN A 183 15.12 -16.94 -0.06
CA GLN A 183 14.95 -16.99 -1.52
C GLN A 183 14.05 -18.15 -2.00
N ARG A 184 13.68 -19.05 -1.08
CA ARG A 184 12.86 -20.26 -1.35
C ARG A 184 11.35 -20.00 -1.48
N ILE A 185 10.93 -18.75 -1.50
CA ILE A 185 9.49 -18.39 -1.56
C ILE A 185 8.93 -18.50 -2.98
N PHE A 186 9.81 -18.55 -4.00
CA PHE A 186 9.44 -18.50 -5.40
C PHE A 186 9.94 -19.73 -6.19
N ASP A 187 9.51 -20.92 -5.78
CA ASP A 187 9.77 -22.16 -6.51
C ASP A 187 8.99 -22.23 -7.84
N ASP A 188 8.01 -21.35 -8.02
CA ASP A 188 7.11 -21.29 -9.16
C ASP A 188 7.33 -20.01 -9.99
N TYR A 189 7.67 -20.19 -11.27
CA TYR A 189 7.90 -19.10 -12.22
C TYR A 189 6.65 -18.24 -12.44
N ASP A 190 5.45 -18.81 -12.36
CA ASP A 190 4.21 -18.06 -12.52
C ASP A 190 3.99 -17.10 -11.33
N GLN A 191 4.44 -17.48 -10.13
CA GLN A 191 4.41 -16.59 -8.96
C GLN A 191 5.36 -15.40 -9.11
N LEU A 192 6.56 -15.62 -9.68
CA LEU A 192 7.49 -14.52 -9.99
C LEU A 192 6.90 -13.58 -11.01
N LYS A 193 6.33 -14.13 -12.09
CA LYS A 193 5.68 -13.33 -13.13
C LYS A 193 4.52 -12.51 -12.58
N TRP A 194 3.67 -13.11 -11.75
CA TRP A 194 2.59 -12.41 -11.08
C TRP A 194 3.10 -11.30 -10.16
N CYS A 195 4.13 -11.55 -9.35
CA CYS A 195 4.73 -10.54 -8.47
C CYS A 195 5.32 -9.38 -9.28
N ARG A 196 6.01 -9.69 -10.38
CA ARG A 196 6.54 -8.69 -11.32
C ARG A 196 5.41 -7.80 -11.84
N GLU A 197 4.35 -8.39 -12.38
CA GLU A 197 3.20 -7.64 -12.90
C GLU A 197 2.55 -6.78 -11.82
N LYS A 198 2.35 -7.32 -10.60
CA LYS A 198 1.77 -6.57 -9.48
C LYS A 198 2.62 -5.36 -9.08
N VAL A 199 3.93 -5.53 -8.96
CA VAL A 199 4.86 -4.43 -8.66
C VAL A 199 4.87 -3.39 -9.79
N LEU A 200 4.93 -3.83 -11.05
CA LEU A 200 4.93 -2.91 -12.19
C LEU A 200 3.67 -2.07 -12.25
N ASN A 201 2.51 -2.67 -12.00
CA ASN A 201 1.25 -1.95 -11.96
C ASN A 201 1.23 -0.92 -10.82
N ALA A 202 1.74 -1.28 -9.64
CA ALA A 202 1.87 -0.34 -8.52
C ALA A 202 2.80 0.84 -8.88
N ILE A 203 3.98 0.58 -9.45
CA ILE A 203 4.93 1.61 -9.88
C ILE A 203 4.31 2.52 -10.94
N ARG A 204 3.68 1.95 -11.97
CA ARG A 204 3.01 2.71 -13.03
C ARG A 204 1.94 3.63 -12.49
N LEU A 205 1.17 3.14 -11.52
CA LEU A 205 0.12 3.92 -10.87
C LEU A 205 0.69 5.12 -10.09
N VAL A 206 1.76 4.91 -9.31
CA VAL A 206 2.35 5.99 -8.48
C VAL A 206 3.22 6.96 -9.28
N THR A 207 3.76 6.53 -10.44
CA THR A 207 4.64 7.35 -11.28
C THR A 207 3.97 7.93 -12.53
N TRP A 208 2.66 7.69 -12.71
CA TRP A 208 1.93 8.00 -13.96
C TRP A 208 2.62 7.48 -15.23
N ASN A 209 3.16 6.25 -15.17
CA ASN A 209 3.91 5.59 -16.25
C ASN A 209 5.24 6.26 -16.67
N ASN A 210 5.79 7.17 -15.86
CA ASN A 210 7.03 7.89 -16.23
C ASN A 210 8.31 7.23 -15.70
N TRP A 211 8.21 6.13 -14.95
CA TRP A 211 9.37 5.45 -14.38
C TRP A 211 10.13 4.64 -15.43
N GLN A 212 11.45 4.86 -15.52
CA GLN A 212 12.36 4.06 -16.34
C GLN A 212 13.63 3.74 -15.56
N ASP A 213 14.04 2.47 -15.56
CA ASP A 213 15.33 2.05 -15.01
C ASP A 213 16.26 1.51 -16.08
N ASN A 214 17.15 2.39 -16.56
CA ASN A 214 18.15 2.05 -17.57
C ASN A 214 19.31 1.18 -17.03
N ALA A 215 19.33 0.84 -15.73
CA ALA A 215 20.39 0.01 -15.15
C ALA A 215 20.37 -1.45 -15.64
N GLY A 216 19.27 -1.91 -16.25
CA GLY A 216 19.16 -3.24 -16.85
C GLY A 216 20.22 -3.54 -17.92
N ALA A 217 20.77 -2.53 -18.60
CA ALA A 217 21.79 -2.72 -19.63
C ALA A 217 23.12 -3.28 -19.08
N ASN A 218 23.41 -3.07 -17.79
CA ASN A 218 24.69 -3.44 -17.17
C ASN A 218 24.63 -4.72 -16.32
N VAL A 219 23.57 -5.53 -16.44
CA VAL A 219 23.49 -6.80 -15.70
C VAL A 219 24.56 -7.76 -16.22
N ARG A 220 25.58 -8.02 -15.39
CA ARG A 220 26.61 -9.03 -15.68
C ARG A 220 25.94 -10.40 -15.83
N ARG A 221 26.05 -10.98 -17.02
CA ARG A 221 25.60 -12.37 -17.25
C ARG A 221 26.51 -13.33 -16.49
N CYS A 222 25.90 -14.38 -15.95
CA CYS A 222 26.64 -15.50 -15.40
C CYS A 222 27.55 -16.09 -16.49
N LYS A 223 28.79 -16.45 -16.12
CA LYS A 223 29.75 -17.09 -17.04
C LYS A 223 29.41 -18.54 -17.34
N ASN A 224 28.56 -19.17 -16.53
CA ASN A 224 28.09 -20.53 -16.77
C ASN A 224 27.10 -20.52 -17.95
N SER A 225 27.46 -21.21 -19.03
CA SER A 225 26.67 -21.29 -20.25
C SER A 225 25.27 -21.87 -20.02
N ASN A 226 25.09 -22.71 -19.00
CA ASN A 226 23.82 -23.37 -18.69
C ASN A 226 22.93 -22.55 -17.73
N CYS A 227 23.43 -21.42 -17.22
CA CYS A 227 22.70 -20.57 -16.29
C CYS A 227 21.72 -19.64 -17.03
N GLY A 228 20.45 -19.66 -16.64
CA GLY A 228 19.38 -18.87 -17.24
C GLY A 228 18.81 -19.44 -18.55
N ILE A 229 19.29 -20.62 -18.98
CA ILE A 229 18.69 -21.37 -20.09
C ILE A 229 17.34 -21.93 -19.65
N ARG A 230 16.32 -21.79 -20.51
CA ARG A 230 15.01 -22.38 -20.33
C ARG A 230 15.08 -23.88 -20.72
N GLY A 231 14.90 -24.76 -19.75
CA GLY A 231 14.61 -26.18 -19.99
C GLY A 231 13.15 -26.38 -20.41
N TRP A 232 12.70 -27.64 -20.43
CA TRP A 232 11.35 -28.00 -20.89
C TRP A 232 10.25 -27.38 -20.01
N ASP A 233 10.48 -27.19 -18.69
CA ASP A 233 9.48 -26.59 -17.77
C ASP A 233 10.02 -25.51 -16.81
N CYS A 234 11.34 -25.27 -16.74
CA CYS A 234 11.92 -24.29 -15.81
C CYS A 234 13.21 -23.65 -16.35
N ARG A 235 13.55 -22.44 -15.89
CA ARG A 235 14.90 -21.86 -16.10
C ARG A 235 15.83 -22.36 -15.01
N CYS A 236 16.98 -22.92 -15.40
CA CYS A 236 17.97 -23.38 -14.44
C CYS A 236 18.96 -22.24 -14.13
N PHE A 237 19.04 -21.82 -12.87
CA PHE A 237 20.05 -20.86 -12.41
C PHE A 237 21.09 -21.58 -11.56
N CYS A 238 22.37 -21.19 -11.68
CA CYS A 238 23.43 -21.81 -10.90
C CYS A 238 23.52 -21.26 -9.46
N SER A 239 22.75 -20.21 -9.15
CA SER A 239 22.61 -19.61 -7.82
C SER A 239 21.40 -18.67 -7.80
N ASP A 240 20.87 -18.40 -6.62
CA ASP A 240 19.78 -17.45 -6.42
C ASP A 240 20.18 -16.04 -6.87
N ASP A 241 21.45 -15.68 -6.72
CA ASP A 241 22.01 -14.41 -7.20
C ASP A 241 21.91 -14.29 -8.72
N CYS A 242 22.09 -15.39 -9.45
CA CYS A 242 21.91 -15.40 -10.90
C CYS A 242 20.43 -15.32 -11.30
N GLN A 243 19.54 -15.96 -10.53
CA GLN A 243 18.09 -15.86 -10.72
C GLN A 243 17.60 -14.43 -10.53
N TRP A 244 17.96 -13.79 -9.42
CA TRP A 244 17.55 -12.41 -9.12
C TRP A 244 18.21 -11.37 -10.03
N ASN A 245 19.44 -11.61 -10.50
CA ASN A 245 20.04 -10.77 -11.53
C ASN A 245 19.29 -10.86 -12.86
N HIS A 246 18.87 -12.06 -13.25
CA HIS A 246 18.03 -12.26 -14.42
C HIS A 246 16.64 -11.63 -14.25
N GLU A 247 16.02 -11.83 -13.08
CA GLU A 247 14.72 -11.25 -12.76
C GLU A 247 14.75 -9.73 -12.78
N TYR A 248 15.80 -9.12 -12.20
CA TYR A 248 16.02 -7.68 -12.25
C TYR A 248 16.16 -7.17 -13.69
N TYR A 249 16.84 -7.91 -14.56
CA TYR A 249 16.93 -7.56 -15.98
C TYR A 249 15.57 -7.62 -16.69
N GLU A 250 14.78 -8.66 -16.43
CA GLU A 250 13.43 -8.78 -17.00
C GLU A 250 12.47 -7.72 -16.42
N PHE A 251 12.64 -7.34 -15.16
CA PHE A 251 11.91 -6.25 -14.52
C PHE A 251 12.22 -4.92 -15.21
N CYS A 252 13.48 -4.54 -15.38
CA CYS A 252 13.88 -3.30 -16.06
C CYS A 252 13.48 -3.25 -17.55
N LYS A 253 13.27 -4.39 -18.21
CA LYS A 253 12.74 -4.41 -19.59
C LYS A 253 11.25 -4.10 -19.65
N ALA A 254 10.51 -4.45 -18.61
CA ALA A 254 9.05 -4.36 -18.58
C ALA A 254 8.55 -2.98 -18.12
N THR A 255 9.48 -2.09 -17.79
CA THR A 255 9.28 -0.75 -17.24
C THR A 255 9.55 0.29 -18.31
#